data_AF-A0A329KRU2-F1
#
_entry.id   AF-A0A329KRU2-F1
#
_cell.length_a   1.000
_cell.length_b   1.000
_cell.length_c   1.000
_cell.angle_alpha   90.00
_cell.angle_beta   90.00
_cell.angle_gamma   90.00
#
_symmetry.space_group_name_H-M   'P 1'
#
loop_
_entity.id
_entity.type
_entity.pdbx_description
1 polymer ?
#
loop_
_entity_poly.entity_id
_entity_poly.type
_entity_poly.pdbx_seq_one_letter_code
_entity_poly.pdbx_strand_id
1 'polypeptide(L)'
;MDDDCLKLTTYLAERRRTGDSFVSDVLLGLYARHRIACGVLLRGIGGFGTGHYLRTDESLTLSEDPPVAIIAVDTRAKIEALLDPVLSVKQRGLVTLERARLLHDDIGGLPENLRDAVKLTIYVGRKQRVDGSPAYIALCDLMHRRGLAGATVLLGVDGVAHGERRRANFFGRNADVPMMIVVVGSGERIGRVLPELGELLRRPLFTVERVRVCKRDGRFLERPHALPGVDERGLPLFQQLTIYTSESAHHEGVPIHRAIVQRLRQAKTVDGATVLRGVWGFHGDHPPHGDALFSLTRRVPVVTVVIDTPANIAESFAVIDEVTRHEGLVTSEMVPALVSDDGDSGPPRMARHRY
;
A
#
# COMPACT_ATOMS: atom_id res chain seq x y z
N MET A 1 9.14 20.52 -5.97
CA MET A 1 9.33 20.15 -7.39
C MET A 1 8.58 18.83 -7.63
N ASP A 2 7.91 18.69 -8.77
CA ASP A 2 7.20 17.47 -9.15
C ASP A 2 8.16 16.54 -9.90
N ASP A 3 8.64 15.50 -9.22
CA ASP A 3 9.60 14.55 -9.78
C ASP A 3 8.95 13.21 -10.09
N ASP A 4 9.38 12.58 -11.20
CA ASP A 4 9.04 11.19 -11.49
C ASP A 4 9.60 10.28 -10.40
N CYS A 5 8.72 9.50 -9.78
CA CYS A 5 8.97 8.73 -8.58
C CYS A 5 8.69 7.26 -8.84
N LEU A 6 9.43 6.39 -8.16
CA LEU A 6 9.08 4.99 -8.08
C LEU A 6 8.76 4.63 -6.63
N LYS A 7 7.78 3.75 -6.46
CA LYS A 7 7.47 3.09 -5.19
C LYS A 7 7.81 1.62 -5.36
N LEU A 8 8.91 1.22 -4.73
CA LEU A 8 9.38 -0.16 -4.66
C LEU A 8 8.74 -0.82 -3.45
N THR A 9 7.97 -1.89 -3.65
CA THR A 9 7.39 -2.64 -2.54
C THR A 9 7.82 -4.10 -2.60
N THR A 10 8.37 -4.61 -1.49
CA THR A 10 8.67 -6.02 -1.34
C THR A 10 7.67 -6.67 -0.38
N TYR A 11 6.97 -7.71 -0.84
CA TYR A 11 6.10 -8.57 -0.04
C TYR A 11 6.80 -9.88 0.27
N LEU A 12 6.93 -10.21 1.55
CA LEU A 12 7.57 -11.44 2.01
C LEU A 12 7.05 -11.82 3.40
N ALA A 13 7.47 -12.97 3.91
CA ALA A 13 7.12 -13.39 5.27
C ALA A 13 8.04 -12.72 6.31
N GLU A 14 7.49 -12.24 7.43
CA GLU A 14 8.20 -11.47 8.47
C GLU A 14 9.52 -12.13 8.92
N ARG A 15 9.51 -13.46 9.09
CA ARG A 15 10.64 -14.22 9.61
C ARG A 15 11.61 -14.68 8.53
N ARG A 16 11.46 -14.21 7.29
CA ARG A 16 12.39 -14.53 6.20
C ARG A 16 13.79 -14.01 6.52
N ARG A 17 14.79 -14.88 6.35
CA ARG A 17 16.20 -14.58 6.62
C ARG A 17 17.05 -14.71 5.37
N THR A 18 18.15 -13.96 5.36
CA THR A 18 19.24 -14.03 4.40
C THR A 18 20.55 -13.96 5.18
N GLY A 19 21.36 -15.02 5.14
CA GLY A 19 22.43 -15.23 6.10
C GLY A 19 21.93 -15.14 7.55
N ASP A 20 22.61 -14.34 8.37
CA ASP A 20 22.30 -14.17 9.80
C ASP A 20 21.31 -13.03 10.11
N SER A 21 20.71 -12.40 9.10
CA SER A 21 19.81 -11.26 9.26
C SER A 21 18.42 -11.53 8.70
N PHE A 22 17.41 -10.82 9.22
CA PHE A 22 16.10 -10.77 8.58
C PHE A 22 16.21 -9.99 7.27
N VAL A 23 15.49 -10.43 6.23
CA VAL A 23 15.49 -9.74 4.93
C VAL A 23 15.01 -8.29 5.10
N SER A 24 14.01 -8.06 5.94
CA SER A 24 13.51 -6.73 6.29
C SER A 24 14.60 -5.78 6.80
N ASP A 25 15.47 -6.27 7.68
CA ASP A 25 16.56 -5.48 8.25
C ASP A 25 17.63 -5.14 7.24
N VAL A 26 17.93 -6.06 6.33
CA VAL A 26 18.87 -5.86 5.22
C VAL A 26 18.33 -4.81 4.25
N LEU A 27 17.06 -4.93 3.84
CA LEU A 27 16.42 -3.99 2.92
C LEU A 27 16.32 -2.58 3.51
N LEU A 28 15.85 -2.43 4.76
CA LEU A 28 15.82 -1.13 5.43
C LEU A 28 17.22 -0.54 5.64
N GLY A 29 18.23 -1.39 5.85
CA GLY A 29 19.63 -0.97 5.89
C GLY A 29 20.12 -0.43 4.54
N LEU A 30 19.76 -1.08 3.43
CA LEU A 30 20.03 -0.59 2.07
C LEU A 30 19.36 0.76 1.84
N TYR A 31 18.08 0.88 2.18
CA TYR A 31 17.30 2.10 2.02
C TYR A 31 17.92 3.29 2.78
N ALA A 32 18.37 3.05 4.01
CA ALA A 32 19.05 4.06 4.81
C ALA A 32 20.41 4.45 4.23
N ARG A 33 21.22 3.48 3.77
CA ARG A 33 22.52 3.75 3.12
C ARG A 33 22.39 4.58 1.85
N HIS A 34 21.37 4.30 1.05
CA HIS A 34 21.05 5.07 -0.16
C HIS A 34 20.30 6.38 0.13
N ARG A 35 20.00 6.66 1.40
CA ARG A 35 19.30 7.87 1.86
C ARG A 35 18.02 8.13 1.06
N ILE A 36 17.18 7.10 0.95
CA ILE A 36 15.88 7.27 0.28
C ILE A 36 15.00 8.26 1.04
N ALA A 37 14.13 8.94 0.33
CA ALA A 37 13.22 9.93 0.90
C ALA A 37 12.36 9.32 2.01
N CYS A 38 11.76 8.15 1.76
CA CYS A 38 11.01 7.40 2.75
C CYS A 38 11.03 5.90 2.49
N GLY A 39 11.09 5.10 3.56
CA GLY A 39 10.81 3.69 3.55
C GLY A 39 9.92 3.30 4.72
N VAL A 40 9.01 2.35 4.51
CA VAL A 40 8.05 1.94 5.54
C VAL A 40 7.95 0.43 5.55
N LEU A 41 8.12 -0.18 6.72
CA LEU A 41 7.82 -1.59 6.92
C LEU A 41 6.46 -1.73 7.59
N LEU A 42 5.52 -2.33 6.87
CA LEU A 42 4.18 -2.65 7.33
C LEU A 42 4.10 -4.14 7.64
N ARG A 43 3.50 -4.46 8.79
CA ARG A 43 3.18 -5.83 9.18
C ARG A 43 1.72 -6.13 8.85
N GLY A 44 1.49 -7.22 8.13
CA GLY A 44 0.16 -7.72 7.81
C GLY A 44 -0.44 -8.56 8.92
N ILE A 45 -1.74 -8.81 8.79
CA ILE A 45 -2.56 -9.62 9.71
C ILE A 45 -3.05 -10.91 9.05
N GLY A 46 -2.87 -11.04 7.74
CA GLY A 46 -3.45 -12.10 6.93
C GLY A 46 -2.83 -12.12 5.55
N GLY A 47 -2.77 -13.29 4.91
CA GLY A 47 -2.40 -13.39 3.50
C GLY A 47 -1.87 -14.75 3.09
N PHE A 48 -1.56 -14.88 1.81
CA PHE A 48 -0.84 -16.02 1.24
C PHE A 48 0.00 -15.54 0.06
N GLY A 49 1.06 -16.27 -0.26
CA GLY A 49 1.86 -16.08 -1.47
C GLY A 49 1.84 -17.33 -2.34
N THR A 50 2.78 -17.47 -3.27
CA THR A 50 2.81 -18.52 -4.32
C THR A 50 2.76 -19.96 -3.80
N GLY A 51 3.13 -20.21 -2.53
CA GLY A 51 2.95 -21.51 -1.88
C GLY A 51 1.54 -21.78 -1.32
N HIS A 52 0.61 -20.83 -1.45
CA HIS A 52 -0.76 -20.83 -0.89
C HIS A 52 -0.88 -21.14 0.62
N TYR A 53 0.22 -21.02 1.36
CA TYR A 53 0.22 -21.11 2.81
C TYR A 53 -0.44 -19.89 3.41
N LEU A 54 -1.54 -20.10 4.13
CA LEU A 54 -2.22 -19.06 4.87
C LEU A 54 -1.34 -18.62 6.05
N ARG A 55 -1.17 -17.30 6.16
CA ARG A 55 -0.42 -16.64 7.22
C ARG A 55 -1.37 -15.67 7.90
N THR A 56 -1.58 -15.82 9.20
CA THR A 56 -2.43 -14.92 10.00
C THR A 56 -1.75 -14.58 11.32
N ASP A 57 -2.16 -13.46 11.93
CA ASP A 57 -1.74 -13.02 13.28
C ASP A 57 -2.75 -13.44 14.39
N GLU A 58 -3.61 -14.41 14.08
CA GLU A 58 -4.75 -14.79 14.92
C GLU A 58 -4.38 -15.71 16.09
N SER A 59 -3.21 -16.34 16.04
CA SER A 59 -2.75 -17.29 17.04
C SER A 59 -1.67 -16.61 17.89
N LEU A 60 -1.86 -16.48 19.20
CA LEU A 60 -0.81 -15.97 20.09
C LEU A 60 0.41 -16.93 20.23
N THR A 61 0.62 -17.84 19.28
CA THR A 61 1.75 -18.76 19.26
C THR A 61 3.01 -18.09 18.69
N LEU A 62 4.17 -18.54 19.15
CA LEU A 62 5.48 -18.13 18.65
C LEU A 62 5.78 -18.63 17.22
N SER A 63 4.82 -19.30 16.56
CA SER A 63 4.96 -19.91 15.23
C SER A 63 4.40 -19.05 14.10
N GLU A 64 3.85 -17.88 14.41
CA GLU A 64 3.35 -16.97 13.38
C GLU A 64 4.48 -16.44 12.49
N ASP A 65 4.16 -16.24 11.21
CA ASP A 65 5.05 -15.68 10.20
C ASP A 65 4.19 -14.85 9.23
N PRO A 66 3.63 -13.72 9.73
CA PRO A 66 2.70 -12.89 8.96
C PRO A 66 3.40 -12.27 7.74
N PRO A 67 2.65 -11.89 6.69
CA PRO A 67 3.24 -11.16 5.59
C PRO A 67 3.69 -9.77 6.04
N VAL A 68 4.76 -9.27 5.45
CA VAL A 68 5.20 -7.88 5.58
C VAL A 68 5.28 -7.24 4.20
N ALA A 69 4.97 -5.95 4.13
CA ALA A 69 5.21 -5.12 2.97
C ALA A 69 6.28 -4.09 3.31
N ILE A 70 7.36 -4.03 2.53
CA ILE A 70 8.49 -3.15 2.76
C ILE A 70 8.58 -2.19 1.60
N ILE A 71 8.18 -0.94 1.84
CA ILE A 71 8.05 0.11 0.83
C ILE A 71 9.30 0.98 0.85
N ALA A 72 9.80 1.37 -0.32
CA ALA A 72 10.77 2.44 -0.54
C ALA A 72 10.23 3.42 -1.58
N VAL A 73 10.34 4.71 -1.30
CA VAL A 73 9.90 5.79 -2.17
C VAL A 73 11.00 6.82 -2.30
N ASP A 74 11.35 7.12 -3.55
CA ASP A 74 12.20 8.23 -3.95
C ASP A 74 12.05 8.47 -5.46
N THR A 75 12.75 9.49 -5.96
CA THR A 75 13.03 9.72 -7.38
C THR A 75 13.39 8.43 -8.12
N ARG A 76 12.95 8.33 -9.38
CA ARG A 76 13.25 7.18 -10.25
C ARG A 76 14.71 6.76 -10.19
N ALA A 77 15.64 7.70 -10.32
CA ALA A 77 17.07 7.41 -10.38
C ALA A 77 17.58 6.69 -9.12
N LYS A 78 17.15 7.12 -7.93
CA LYS A 78 17.57 6.49 -6.67
C LYS A 78 16.96 5.11 -6.47
N ILE A 79 15.69 4.93 -6.86
CA ILE A 79 15.04 3.61 -6.76
C ILE A 79 15.62 2.65 -7.78
N GLU A 80 15.89 3.07 -9.01
CA GLU A 80 16.56 2.25 -10.03
C GLU A 80 17.96 1.82 -9.56
N ALA A 81 18.71 2.70 -8.90
CA ALA A 81 20.01 2.36 -8.28
C ALA A 81 19.91 1.38 -7.09
N LEU A 82 18.72 1.18 -6.53
CA LEU A 82 18.46 0.22 -5.45
C LEU A 82 18.04 -1.16 -5.96
N LEU A 83 17.66 -1.31 -7.23
CA LEU A 83 17.10 -2.57 -7.74
C LEU A 83 18.11 -3.71 -7.67
N ASP A 84 19.32 -3.52 -8.19
CA ASP A 84 20.34 -4.58 -8.17
C ASP A 84 20.69 -5.01 -6.74
N PRO A 85 20.99 -4.09 -5.78
CA PRO A 85 21.18 -4.49 -4.40
C PRO A 85 19.98 -5.23 -3.79
N VAL A 86 18.74 -4.77 -4.04
CA VAL A 86 17.53 -5.40 -3.48
C VAL A 86 17.30 -6.79 -4.06
N LEU A 87 17.47 -6.97 -5.37
CA LEU A 87 17.30 -8.26 -6.04
C LEU A 87 18.42 -9.25 -5.70
N SER A 88 19.63 -8.76 -5.40
CA SER A 88 20.73 -9.61 -4.95
C SER A 88 20.47 -10.24 -3.57
N VAL A 89 19.54 -9.68 -2.80
CA VAL A 89 19.10 -10.28 -1.53
C VAL A 89 18.26 -11.50 -1.85
N LYS A 90 18.84 -12.70 -1.67
CA LYS A 90 18.13 -13.98 -1.83
C LYS A 90 16.87 -14.02 -0.98
N GLN A 91 15.71 -13.81 -1.59
CA GLN A 91 14.43 -13.73 -0.91
C GLN A 91 13.34 -14.41 -1.73
N ARG A 92 12.55 -15.29 -1.10
CA ARG A 92 11.27 -15.75 -1.66
C ARG A 92 10.25 -14.66 -1.38
N GLY A 93 9.74 -14.00 -2.42
CA GLY A 93 8.78 -12.92 -2.24
C GLY A 93 8.39 -12.27 -3.55
N LEU A 94 7.58 -11.23 -3.43
CA LEU A 94 7.09 -10.42 -4.53
C LEU A 94 7.75 -9.05 -4.48
N VAL A 95 8.37 -8.60 -5.55
CA VAL A 95 8.88 -7.22 -5.65
C VAL A 95 8.09 -6.47 -6.71
N THR A 96 7.46 -5.36 -6.35
CA THR A 96 6.73 -4.48 -7.27
C THR A 96 7.40 -3.12 -7.43
N LEU A 97 7.24 -2.52 -8.62
CA LEU A 97 7.63 -1.13 -8.89
C LEU A 97 6.44 -0.34 -9.44
N GLU A 98 5.82 0.47 -8.59
CA GLU A 98 4.74 1.39 -8.96
C GLU A 98 5.32 2.73 -9.44
N ARG A 99 4.70 3.32 -10.47
CA ARG A 99 5.02 4.68 -10.93
C ARG A 99 4.19 5.69 -10.14
N ALA A 100 4.84 6.73 -9.65
CA ALA A 100 4.20 7.80 -8.91
C ALA A 100 4.79 9.16 -9.28
N ARG A 101 4.16 10.22 -8.79
CA ARG A 101 4.76 11.55 -8.72
C ARG A 101 5.14 11.87 -7.29
N LEU A 102 6.38 12.32 -7.07
CA LEU A 102 6.86 12.75 -5.76
C LEU A 102 6.63 14.25 -5.63
N LEU A 103 5.87 14.64 -4.63
CA LEU A 103 5.59 16.05 -4.34
C LEU A 103 6.29 16.45 -3.04
N HIS A 104 7.13 17.49 -3.12
CA HIS A 104 7.86 18.07 -1.99
C HIS A 104 7.82 19.61 -2.04
N ASP A 105 7.81 20.22 -0.84
CA ASP A 105 7.99 21.64 -0.48
C ASP A 105 7.08 22.69 -1.15
N ASP A 106 6.87 22.61 -2.47
CA ASP A 106 6.01 23.48 -3.27
C ASP A 106 5.01 22.60 -4.04
N ILE A 107 3.81 22.50 -3.49
CA ILE A 107 2.75 21.63 -4.02
C ILE A 107 1.97 22.43 -5.06
N GLY A 108 2.44 22.38 -6.30
CA GLY A 108 1.64 22.82 -7.44
C GLY A 108 0.37 21.97 -7.61
N GLY A 109 -0.55 22.45 -8.46
CA GLY A 109 -1.73 21.67 -8.84
C GLY A 109 -1.36 20.35 -9.51
N LEU A 110 -2.27 19.36 -9.45
CA LEU A 110 -2.07 18.11 -10.17
C LEU A 110 -2.08 18.35 -11.70
N PRO A 111 -1.22 17.64 -12.44
CA PRO A 111 -1.21 17.67 -13.90
C PRO A 111 -2.54 17.18 -14.49
N GLU A 112 -2.88 17.61 -15.71
CA GLU A 112 -4.16 17.26 -16.33
C GLU A 112 -4.37 15.75 -16.55
N ASN A 113 -3.28 14.99 -16.75
CA ASN A 113 -3.33 13.55 -16.95
C ASN A 113 -3.67 12.77 -15.66
N LEU A 114 -3.86 13.46 -14.53
CA LEU A 114 -4.27 12.91 -13.25
C LEU A 114 -5.68 13.38 -12.83
N ARG A 115 -6.52 13.87 -13.77
CA ARG A 115 -7.89 14.35 -13.47
C ARG A 115 -8.86 13.25 -12.98
N ASP A 116 -8.65 12.01 -13.41
CA ASP A 116 -9.45 10.84 -13.00
C ASP A 116 -9.21 10.46 -11.53
N ALA A 117 -9.45 9.22 -11.14
CA ALA A 117 -9.13 8.79 -9.79
C ALA A 117 -7.62 8.67 -9.55
N VAL A 118 -7.18 9.13 -8.39
CA VAL A 118 -5.79 9.04 -7.93
C VAL A 118 -5.73 8.53 -6.49
N LYS A 119 -4.60 7.87 -6.19
CA LYS A 119 -4.18 7.43 -4.86
C LYS A 119 -3.09 8.39 -4.40
N LEU A 120 -3.40 9.22 -3.41
CA LEU A 120 -2.44 10.08 -2.73
C LEU A 120 -1.92 9.34 -1.50
N THR A 121 -0.61 9.14 -1.37
CA THR A 121 -0.01 8.64 -0.13
C THR A 121 0.73 9.76 0.57
N ILE A 122 0.36 10.04 1.82
CA ILE A 122 1.02 11.03 2.67
C ILE A 122 1.91 10.30 3.69
N TYR A 123 3.18 10.70 3.77
CA TYR A 123 4.13 10.15 4.73
C TYR A 123 4.31 11.10 5.91
N VAL A 124 3.99 10.64 7.12
CA VAL A 124 4.12 11.45 8.35
C VAL A 124 4.80 10.64 9.47
N GLY A 125 5.45 11.33 10.40
CA GLY A 125 5.99 10.68 11.59
C GLY A 125 4.89 10.32 12.60
N ARG A 126 5.06 9.22 13.33
CA ARG A 126 4.08 8.74 14.34
C ARG A 126 3.67 9.80 15.38
N LYS A 127 4.58 10.68 15.78
CA LYS A 127 4.31 11.75 16.76
C LYS A 127 4.10 13.14 16.12
N GLN A 128 4.05 13.21 14.79
CA GLN A 128 3.80 14.48 14.12
C GLN A 128 2.42 15.01 14.51
N ARG A 129 2.35 16.30 14.80
CA ARG A 129 1.12 17.00 15.18
C ARG A 129 0.87 18.18 14.24
N VAL A 130 -0.41 18.46 14.03
CA VAL A 130 -0.93 19.62 13.31
C VAL A 130 -1.96 20.27 14.21
N ASP A 131 -1.80 21.56 14.51
CA ASP A 131 -2.67 22.34 15.39
C ASP A 131 -3.00 21.64 16.73
N GLY A 132 -1.98 21.02 17.33
CA GLY A 132 -2.13 20.34 18.60
C GLY A 132 -2.80 18.96 18.53
N SER A 133 -3.24 18.48 17.36
CA SER A 133 -3.81 17.13 17.13
C SER A 133 -2.81 16.19 16.45
N PRO A 134 -2.89 14.86 16.62
CA PRO A 134 -2.09 13.92 15.82
C PRO A 134 -2.35 14.15 14.32
N ALA A 135 -1.27 14.28 13.54
CA ALA A 135 -1.36 14.65 12.13
C ALA A 135 -2.28 13.73 11.34
N TYR A 136 -2.17 12.41 11.53
CA TYR A 136 -2.99 11.45 10.79
C TYR A 136 -4.50 11.60 11.05
N ILE A 137 -4.91 12.02 12.25
CA ILE A 137 -6.32 12.29 12.57
C ILE A 137 -6.77 13.55 11.83
N ALA A 138 -6.06 14.65 12.03
CA ALA A 138 -6.40 15.94 11.44
C ALA A 138 -6.45 15.89 9.91
N LEU A 139 -5.52 15.16 9.29
CA LEU A 139 -5.48 14.96 7.84
C LEU A 139 -6.63 14.09 7.35
N CYS A 140 -6.97 12.98 8.03
CA CYS A 140 -8.15 12.18 7.68
C CYS A 140 -9.44 12.99 7.80
N ASP A 141 -9.58 13.80 8.86
CA ASP A 141 -10.74 14.68 9.04
C ASP A 141 -10.84 15.72 7.92
N LEU A 142 -9.71 16.30 7.49
CA LEU A 142 -9.66 17.20 6.34
C LEU A 142 -10.13 16.49 5.06
N MET A 143 -9.58 15.30 4.75
CA MET A 143 -9.97 14.55 3.55
C MET A 143 -11.46 14.18 3.56
N HIS A 144 -11.99 13.80 4.72
CA HIS A 144 -13.40 13.48 4.88
C HIS A 144 -14.28 14.71 4.64
N ARG A 145 -13.97 15.86 5.27
CA ARG A 145 -14.70 17.13 5.04
C ARG A 145 -14.65 17.60 3.58
N ARG A 146 -13.59 17.23 2.84
CA ARG A 146 -13.41 17.57 1.43
C ARG A 146 -14.04 16.55 0.47
N GLY A 147 -14.70 15.51 0.99
CA GLY A 147 -15.48 14.54 0.19
C GLY A 147 -14.61 13.62 -0.67
N LEU A 148 -13.44 13.23 -0.15
CA LEU A 148 -12.58 12.22 -0.76
C LEU A 148 -13.22 10.83 -0.59
N ALA A 149 -12.89 9.86 -1.45
CA ALA A 149 -13.57 8.56 -1.45
C ALA A 149 -13.19 7.67 -0.24
N GLY A 150 -12.01 7.88 0.33
CA GLY A 150 -11.55 7.20 1.54
C GLY A 150 -10.13 7.60 1.90
N ALA A 151 -9.76 7.39 3.16
CA ALA A 151 -8.39 7.51 3.64
C ALA A 151 -8.09 6.40 4.65
N THR A 152 -6.95 5.74 4.53
CA THR A 152 -6.50 4.69 5.45
C THR A 152 -5.11 5.00 5.99
N VAL A 153 -4.97 4.97 7.31
CA VAL A 153 -3.71 5.19 8.01
C VAL A 153 -3.07 3.85 8.36
N LEU A 154 -1.92 3.58 7.77
CA LEU A 154 -1.09 2.40 7.99
C LEU A 154 0.11 2.77 8.85
N LEU A 155 0.29 2.03 9.95
CA LEU A 155 1.36 2.28 10.92
C LEU A 155 2.59 1.43 10.61
N GLY A 156 3.70 2.08 10.25
CA GLY A 156 4.99 1.39 10.13
C GLY A 156 5.49 0.87 11.47
N VAL A 157 6.16 -0.29 11.46
CA VAL A 157 6.86 -0.87 12.64
C VAL A 157 8.37 -0.59 12.62
N ASP A 158 8.92 -0.32 11.43
CA ASP A 158 10.28 0.20 11.17
C ASP A 158 10.23 0.98 9.86
N GLY A 159 11.25 1.75 9.53
CA GLY A 159 11.27 2.54 8.30
C GLY A 159 12.48 3.44 8.16
N VAL A 160 12.49 4.22 7.08
CA VAL A 160 13.45 5.29 6.81
C VAL A 160 12.64 6.56 6.60
N ALA A 161 13.00 7.65 7.26
CA ALA A 161 12.36 8.94 7.05
C ALA A 161 13.45 9.99 6.85
N HIS A 162 13.38 10.71 5.73
CA HIS A 162 14.36 11.72 5.33
C HIS A 162 15.81 11.18 5.30
N GLY A 163 15.97 9.95 4.79
CA GLY A 163 17.27 9.29 4.66
C GLY A 163 17.85 8.67 5.93
N GLU A 164 17.13 8.72 7.06
CA GLU A 164 17.57 8.13 8.34
C GLU A 164 16.64 6.99 8.76
N ARG A 165 17.21 5.86 9.20
CA ARG A 165 16.43 4.72 9.70
C ARG A 165 15.76 5.04 11.04
N ARG A 166 14.48 4.73 11.17
CA ARG A 166 13.63 4.97 12.34
C ARG A 166 12.93 3.68 12.74
N ARG A 167 13.34 3.07 13.85
CA ARG A 167 12.77 1.81 14.36
C ARG A 167 11.85 2.05 15.56
N ALA A 168 10.75 1.28 15.67
CA ALA A 168 9.97 1.24 16.90
C ALA A 168 10.75 0.45 17.97
N ASN A 169 11.28 1.14 18.97
CA ASN A 169 11.91 0.52 20.14
C ASN A 169 10.90 0.41 21.29
N PHE A 170 10.82 -0.75 21.94
CA PHE A 170 9.86 -1.01 23.04
C PHE A 170 10.01 -0.02 24.22
N PHE A 171 11.21 0.51 24.43
CA PHE A 171 11.56 1.46 25.49
C PHE A 171 11.97 2.86 24.97
N GLY A 172 11.85 3.13 23.67
CA GLY A 172 12.32 4.36 23.04
C GLY A 172 11.23 5.40 22.78
N ARG A 173 11.63 6.66 22.60
CA ARG A 173 10.75 7.70 22.04
C ARG A 173 10.51 7.37 20.56
N ASN A 174 9.52 6.52 20.26
CA ASN A 174 9.09 6.09 18.91
C ASN A 174 8.48 7.22 18.06
N ALA A 175 9.14 8.38 17.99
CA ALA A 175 8.60 9.61 17.41
C ALA A 175 8.56 9.60 15.89
N ASP A 176 9.52 8.90 15.26
CA ASP A 176 9.87 9.12 13.87
C ASP A 176 9.59 7.92 12.96
N VAL A 177 9.03 6.82 13.47
CA VAL A 177 8.64 5.69 12.60
C VAL A 177 7.59 6.20 11.61
N PRO A 178 7.82 6.08 10.29
CA PRO A 178 6.92 6.65 9.30
C PRO A 178 5.57 5.91 9.28
N MET A 179 4.52 6.70 9.09
CA MET A 179 3.16 6.25 8.83
C MET A 179 2.79 6.62 7.40
N MET A 180 1.93 5.81 6.78
CA MET A 180 1.35 6.10 5.47
C MET A 180 -0.12 6.42 5.64
N ILE A 181 -0.58 7.53 5.06
CA ILE A 181 -2.00 7.85 4.92
C ILE A 181 -2.33 7.69 3.44
N VAL A 182 -3.02 6.63 3.08
CA VAL A 182 -3.41 6.33 1.70
C VAL A 182 -4.81 6.89 1.47
N VAL A 183 -4.93 7.87 0.60
CA VAL A 183 -6.16 8.60 0.28
C VAL A 183 -6.54 8.31 -1.17
N VAL A 184 -7.82 8.01 -1.42
CA VAL A 184 -8.36 7.80 -2.76
C VAL A 184 -9.39 8.88 -3.05
N GLY A 185 -9.32 9.48 -4.24
CA GLY A 185 -10.26 10.49 -4.68
C GLY A 185 -10.08 10.86 -6.14
N SER A 186 -10.91 11.77 -6.67
CA SER A 186 -10.63 12.35 -7.99
C SER A 186 -9.45 13.30 -7.91
N GLY A 187 -8.70 13.43 -9.01
CA GLY A 187 -7.60 14.37 -9.13
C GLY A 187 -8.02 15.80 -8.92
N GLU A 188 -9.24 16.17 -9.34
CA GLU A 188 -9.78 17.51 -9.05
C GLU A 188 -9.89 17.76 -7.54
N ARG A 189 -10.45 16.82 -6.77
CA ARG A 189 -10.60 16.98 -5.32
C ARG A 189 -9.26 16.92 -4.62
N ILE A 190 -8.40 15.97 -4.98
CA ILE A 190 -7.07 15.85 -4.39
C ILE A 190 -6.25 17.11 -4.69
N GLY A 191 -6.27 17.60 -5.93
CA GLY A 191 -5.59 18.83 -6.32
C GLY A 191 -6.03 20.07 -5.54
N ARG A 192 -7.29 20.15 -5.12
CA ARG A 192 -7.79 21.23 -4.25
C ARG A 192 -7.30 21.15 -2.81
N VAL A 193 -7.05 19.94 -2.29
CA VAL A 193 -6.63 19.75 -0.89
C VAL A 193 -5.10 19.77 -0.75
N LEU A 194 -4.38 19.54 -1.83
CA LEU A 194 -2.91 19.56 -1.87
C LEU A 194 -2.29 20.84 -1.28
N PRO A 195 -2.72 22.08 -1.62
CA PRO A 195 -2.20 23.29 -0.98
C PRO A 195 -2.44 23.33 0.53
N GLU A 196 -3.62 22.94 0.99
CA GLU A 196 -3.94 22.86 2.43
C GLU A 196 -3.01 21.87 3.16
N LEU A 197 -2.69 20.73 2.52
CA LEU A 197 -1.71 19.78 3.07
C LEU A 197 -0.31 20.38 3.19
N GLY A 198 0.10 21.22 2.25
CA GLY A 198 1.38 21.91 2.27
C GLY A 198 1.50 22.91 3.41
N GLU A 199 0.41 23.60 3.74
CA GLU A 199 0.36 24.53 4.86
C GLU A 199 0.41 23.81 6.22
N LEU A 200 -0.26 22.65 6.33
CA LEU A 200 -0.33 21.90 7.59
C LEU A 200 0.97 21.14 7.92
N LEU A 201 1.76 20.76 6.90
CA LEU A 201 2.93 19.89 7.08
C LEU A 201 4.23 20.65 6.84
N ARG A 202 5.12 20.65 7.84
CA ARG A 202 6.42 21.35 7.76
C ARG A 202 7.39 20.82 6.70
N ARG A 203 7.36 19.52 6.44
CA ARG A 203 8.24 18.82 5.47
C ARG A 203 7.40 17.80 4.72
N PRO A 204 6.51 18.24 3.83
CA PRO A 204 5.58 17.36 3.16
C PRO A 204 6.31 16.35 2.27
N LEU A 205 5.88 15.10 2.35
CA LEU A 205 6.29 14.06 1.42
C LEU A 205 5.06 13.30 0.97
N PHE A 206 4.75 13.40 -0.33
CA PHE A 206 3.59 12.74 -0.91
C PHE A 206 3.97 11.95 -2.15
N THR A 207 3.28 10.84 -2.38
CA THR A 207 3.18 10.24 -3.70
C THR A 207 1.78 10.39 -4.26
N VAL A 208 1.68 10.59 -5.57
CA VAL A 208 0.41 10.52 -6.28
C VAL A 208 0.50 9.49 -7.39
N GLU A 209 -0.38 8.51 -7.35
CA GLU A 209 -0.49 7.42 -8.32
C GLU A 209 -1.85 7.48 -9.02
N ARG A 210 -1.88 7.20 -10.32
CA ARG A 210 -3.15 7.06 -11.04
C ARG A 210 -3.77 5.71 -10.69
N VAL A 211 -5.06 5.72 -10.37
CA VAL A 211 -5.82 4.49 -10.09
C VAL A 211 -7.15 4.50 -10.82
N ARG A 212 -7.78 3.34 -10.94
CA ARG A 212 -9.18 3.20 -11.32
C ARG A 212 -9.98 2.84 -10.08
N VAL A 213 -11.12 3.48 -9.84
CA VAL A 213 -12.02 3.10 -8.74
C VAL A 213 -13.07 2.15 -9.32
N CYS A 214 -12.92 0.87 -9.02
CA CYS A 214 -13.81 -0.17 -9.53
C CYS A 214 -15.11 -0.26 -8.72
N LYS A 215 -15.03 -0.04 -7.40
CA LYS A 215 -16.20 -0.03 -6.50
C LYS A 215 -16.07 1.03 -5.42
N ARG A 216 -17.21 1.54 -4.96
CA ARG A 216 -17.31 2.41 -3.79
C ARG A 216 -18.60 2.12 -3.02
N ASP A 217 -18.47 1.80 -1.74
CA ASP A 217 -19.58 1.48 -0.83
C ASP A 217 -20.52 0.42 -1.39
N GLY A 218 -19.94 -0.67 -1.88
CA GLY A 218 -20.66 -1.78 -2.50
C GLY A 218 -21.15 -1.52 -3.92
N ARG A 219 -21.27 -0.25 -4.35
CA ARG A 219 -21.65 0.10 -5.71
C ARG A 219 -20.54 -0.24 -6.68
N PHE A 220 -20.87 -1.07 -7.67
CA PHE A 220 -20.06 -1.30 -8.85
C PHE A 220 -19.99 -0.02 -9.69
N LEU A 221 -18.79 0.43 -10.04
CA LEU A 221 -18.57 1.56 -10.93
C LEU A 221 -18.06 1.07 -12.29
N GLU A 222 -16.98 0.29 -12.27
CA GLU A 222 -16.32 -0.20 -13.48
C GLU A 222 -15.42 -1.40 -13.17
N ARG A 223 -15.08 -2.18 -14.21
CA ARG A 223 -14.09 -3.26 -14.09
C ARG A 223 -12.67 -2.69 -14.03
N PRO A 224 -11.69 -3.45 -13.49
CA PRO A 224 -10.27 -3.20 -13.71
C PRO A 224 -9.97 -2.97 -15.19
N HIS A 225 -8.94 -2.18 -15.49
CA HIS A 225 -8.54 -1.96 -16.88
C HIS A 225 -8.27 -3.30 -17.57
N ALA A 226 -8.88 -3.53 -18.73
CA ALA A 226 -8.50 -4.66 -19.57
C ALA A 226 -7.11 -4.37 -20.14
N LEU A 227 -6.08 -5.00 -19.58
CA LEU A 227 -4.70 -4.87 -20.04
C LEU A 227 -4.29 -6.11 -20.82
N PRO A 228 -3.42 -5.98 -21.84
CA PRO A 228 -2.79 -7.14 -22.45
C PRO A 228 -1.93 -7.86 -21.40
N GLY A 229 -1.70 -9.17 -21.59
CA GLY A 229 -0.85 -9.94 -20.68
C GLY A 229 0.63 -9.50 -20.72
N VAL A 230 1.06 -8.87 -21.81
CA VAL A 230 2.43 -8.38 -22.03
C VAL A 230 2.44 -6.98 -22.66
N ASP A 231 3.54 -6.24 -22.49
CA ASP A 231 3.78 -4.98 -23.19
C ASP A 231 4.26 -5.19 -24.65
N GLU A 232 4.50 -4.09 -25.37
CA GLU A 232 4.99 -4.09 -26.76
C GLU A 232 6.35 -4.79 -26.95
N ARG A 233 7.09 -5.04 -25.87
CA ARG A 233 8.38 -5.72 -25.86
C ARG A 233 8.28 -7.16 -25.33
N GLY A 234 7.06 -7.65 -25.11
CA GLY A 234 6.79 -8.99 -24.59
C GLY A 234 7.03 -9.15 -23.09
N LEU A 235 7.20 -8.06 -22.33
CA LEU A 235 7.37 -8.14 -20.88
C LEU A 235 6.00 -8.32 -20.20
N PRO A 236 5.87 -9.23 -19.23
CA PRO A 236 4.60 -9.45 -18.54
C PRO A 236 4.12 -8.19 -17.83
N LEU A 237 2.83 -7.88 -18.00
CA LEU A 237 2.15 -6.84 -17.26
C LEU A 237 1.50 -7.44 -16.02
N PHE A 238 1.51 -6.68 -14.93
CA PHE A 238 0.81 -7.03 -13.70
C PHE A 238 -0.17 -5.92 -13.34
N GLN A 239 -1.15 -6.27 -12.53
CA GLN A 239 -2.14 -5.37 -11.97
C GLN A 239 -2.26 -5.60 -10.47
N GLN A 240 -2.54 -4.52 -9.75
CA GLN A 240 -2.82 -4.52 -8.33
C GLN A 240 -4.29 -4.14 -8.12
N LEU A 241 -5.01 -4.96 -7.36
CA LEU A 241 -6.25 -4.58 -6.71
C LEU A 241 -5.97 -4.22 -5.26
N THR A 242 -6.53 -3.11 -4.81
CA THR A 242 -6.52 -2.72 -3.40
C THR A 242 -7.94 -2.54 -2.91
N ILE A 243 -8.27 -3.26 -1.83
CA ILE A 243 -9.61 -3.32 -1.24
C ILE A 243 -9.51 -2.70 0.14
N TYR A 244 -10.24 -1.60 0.36
CA TYR A 244 -10.34 -0.92 1.64
C TYR A 244 -11.72 -1.20 2.26
N THR A 245 -11.73 -1.82 3.44
CA THR A 245 -12.94 -2.23 4.18
C THR A 245 -12.76 -1.96 5.66
N SER A 246 -13.83 -2.02 6.46
CA SER A 246 -13.69 -2.08 7.93
C SER A 246 -13.42 -3.52 8.42
N GLU A 247 -12.66 -3.68 9.50
CA GLU A 247 -12.52 -4.96 10.21
C GLU A 247 -13.87 -5.49 10.73
N SER A 248 -14.83 -4.60 11.00
CA SER A 248 -16.18 -4.97 11.40
C SER A 248 -17.11 -5.31 10.23
N ALA A 249 -16.67 -5.14 8.98
CA ALA A 249 -17.47 -5.44 7.81
C ALA A 249 -17.44 -6.95 7.52
N HIS A 250 -18.62 -7.54 7.34
CA HIS A 250 -18.78 -8.99 7.17
C HIS A 250 -19.51 -9.31 5.86
N HIS A 251 -19.10 -10.42 5.25
CA HIS A 251 -19.81 -11.12 4.19
C HIS A 251 -20.22 -12.49 4.74
N GLU A 252 -21.53 -12.76 4.79
CA GLU A 252 -22.07 -14.03 5.31
C GLU A 252 -21.55 -14.40 6.72
N GLY A 253 -21.39 -13.39 7.59
CA GLY A 253 -20.90 -13.58 8.96
C GLY A 253 -19.38 -13.74 9.08
N VAL A 254 -18.63 -13.65 7.99
CA VAL A 254 -17.15 -13.70 7.98
C VAL A 254 -16.59 -12.32 7.66
N PRO A 255 -15.55 -11.81 8.37
CA PRO A 255 -14.91 -10.54 8.01
C PRO A 255 -14.48 -10.50 6.54
N ILE A 256 -14.78 -9.41 5.83
CA ILE A 256 -14.60 -9.32 4.37
C ILE A 256 -13.18 -9.69 3.93
N HIS A 257 -12.14 -9.18 4.60
CA HIS A 257 -10.76 -9.49 4.25
C HIS A 257 -10.43 -10.99 4.35
N ARG A 258 -11.01 -11.70 5.32
CA ARG A 258 -10.86 -13.15 5.46
C ARG A 258 -11.60 -13.90 4.36
N ALA A 259 -12.83 -13.48 4.06
CA ALA A 259 -13.62 -14.06 2.98
C ALA A 259 -12.90 -13.93 1.62
N ILE A 260 -12.30 -12.75 1.35
CA ILE A 260 -11.47 -12.53 0.14
C ILE A 260 -10.28 -13.50 0.14
N VAL A 261 -9.46 -13.50 1.19
CA VAL A 261 -8.27 -14.37 1.27
C VAL A 261 -8.63 -15.84 1.10
N GLN A 262 -9.68 -16.30 1.77
CA GLN A 262 -10.13 -17.68 1.70
C GLN A 262 -10.60 -18.05 0.29
N ARG A 263 -11.48 -17.25 -0.32
CA ARG A 263 -12.03 -17.54 -1.65
C ARG A 263 -10.96 -17.48 -2.74
N LEU A 264 -10.07 -16.47 -2.72
CA LEU A 264 -8.96 -16.38 -3.67
C LEU A 264 -7.99 -17.56 -3.54
N ARG A 265 -7.65 -17.96 -2.31
CA ARG A 265 -6.80 -19.13 -2.05
C ARG A 265 -7.44 -20.43 -2.50
N GLN A 266 -8.76 -20.59 -2.32
CA GLN A 266 -9.51 -21.77 -2.77
C GLN A 266 -9.61 -21.85 -4.29
N ALA A 267 -9.75 -20.71 -4.98
CA ALA A 267 -9.79 -20.64 -6.43
C ALA A 267 -8.46 -21.06 -7.08
N LYS A 268 -7.32 -20.86 -6.39
CA LYS A 268 -5.95 -21.16 -6.87
C LYS A 268 -5.55 -20.47 -8.18
N THR A 269 -6.28 -19.43 -8.58
CA THR A 269 -5.98 -18.65 -9.79
C THR A 269 -5.04 -17.49 -9.51
N VAL A 270 -4.87 -17.11 -8.24
CA VAL A 270 -4.09 -15.93 -7.83
C VAL A 270 -2.86 -16.37 -7.05
N ASP A 271 -1.71 -15.78 -7.36
CA ASP A 271 -0.43 -16.08 -6.74
C ASP A 271 -0.34 -15.61 -5.29
N GLY A 272 -1.08 -14.56 -4.90
CA GLY A 272 -1.07 -14.11 -3.52
C GLY A 272 -1.99 -12.95 -3.19
N ALA A 273 -2.23 -12.79 -1.89
CA ALA A 273 -2.89 -11.63 -1.31
C ALA A 273 -2.24 -11.27 0.02
N THR A 274 -2.11 -9.97 0.30
CA THR A 274 -1.61 -9.45 1.58
C THR A 274 -2.67 -8.59 2.24
N VAL A 275 -2.95 -8.84 3.52
CA VAL A 275 -3.89 -8.07 4.33
C VAL A 275 -3.12 -7.24 5.35
N LEU A 276 -3.35 -5.94 5.34
CA LEU A 276 -2.76 -4.96 6.26
C LEU A 276 -3.86 -4.35 7.13
N ARG A 277 -3.60 -4.23 8.44
CA ARG A 277 -4.49 -3.53 9.37
C ARG A 277 -4.04 -2.08 9.52
N GLY A 278 -4.96 -1.15 9.28
CA GLY A 278 -4.76 0.26 9.59
C GLY A 278 -5.10 0.60 11.04
N VAL A 279 -4.77 1.81 11.46
CA VAL A 279 -5.01 2.30 12.84
C VAL A 279 -6.10 3.38 12.90
N TRP A 280 -6.37 4.02 11.76
CA TRP A 280 -7.36 5.09 11.62
C TRP A 280 -7.75 5.23 10.15
N GLY A 281 -8.95 5.71 9.85
CA GLY A 281 -9.36 5.98 8.48
C GLY A 281 -10.86 6.06 8.29
N PHE A 282 -11.26 6.17 7.02
CA PHE A 282 -12.64 6.10 6.56
C PHE A 282 -12.69 5.61 5.12
N HIS A 283 -13.86 5.15 4.71
CA HIS A 283 -14.23 4.97 3.31
C HIS A 283 -15.72 5.27 3.17
N GLY A 284 -16.10 5.81 2.01
CA GLY A 284 -17.47 6.27 1.79
C GLY A 284 -17.85 7.44 2.68
N ASP A 285 -19.11 7.49 3.10
CA ASP A 285 -19.69 8.58 3.91
C ASP A 285 -19.51 8.36 5.43
N HIS A 286 -18.74 7.35 5.84
CA HIS A 286 -18.50 7.07 7.25
C HIS A 286 -17.50 8.07 7.86
N PRO A 287 -17.76 8.63 9.05
CA PRO A 287 -16.79 9.45 9.75
C PRO A 287 -15.47 8.69 10.01
N PRO A 288 -14.33 9.40 10.06
CA PRO A 288 -13.05 8.81 10.45
C PRO A 288 -13.14 8.08 11.79
N HIS A 289 -12.64 6.86 11.80
CA HIS A 289 -12.67 5.95 12.93
C HIS A 289 -11.37 5.15 13.01
N GLY A 290 -11.12 4.53 14.15
CA GLY A 290 -9.95 3.69 14.36
C GLY A 290 -9.93 3.06 15.73
N ASP A 291 -8.75 2.62 16.15
CA ASP A 291 -8.57 1.87 17.39
C ASP A 291 -8.76 2.81 18.60
N ALA A 292 -9.89 2.71 19.29
CA ALA A 292 -10.10 3.36 20.58
C ALA A 292 -9.73 2.36 21.68
N LEU A 293 -8.88 2.78 22.62
CA LEU A 293 -8.23 1.95 23.66
C LEU A 293 -9.19 1.15 24.57
N PHE A 294 -10.52 1.32 24.42
CA PHE A 294 -11.58 0.68 25.20
C PHE A 294 -12.80 0.23 24.37
N SER A 295 -12.70 0.11 23.04
CA SER A 295 -13.82 -0.36 22.21
C SER A 295 -13.90 -1.89 22.16
N LEU A 296 -15.10 -2.44 22.42
CA LEU A 296 -15.41 -3.87 22.28
C LEU A 296 -15.39 -4.35 20.81
N THR A 297 -15.53 -3.44 19.85
CA THR A 297 -15.41 -3.75 18.41
C THR A 297 -14.37 -2.84 17.77
N ARG A 298 -13.35 -3.44 17.14
CA ARG A 298 -12.36 -2.70 16.37
C ARG A 298 -12.99 -2.30 15.04
N ARG A 299 -13.37 -1.03 14.91
CA ARG A 299 -13.70 -0.42 13.62
C ARG A 299 -12.41 0.19 13.10
N VAL A 300 -11.49 -0.65 12.65
CA VAL A 300 -10.25 -0.19 12.02
C VAL A 300 -10.30 -0.54 10.54
N PRO A 301 -9.73 0.30 9.66
CA PRO A 301 -9.65 -0.04 8.25
C PRO A 301 -8.72 -1.24 8.05
N VAL A 302 -9.09 -2.10 7.11
CA VAL A 302 -8.32 -3.24 6.64
C VAL A 302 -8.12 -3.07 5.14
N VAL A 303 -6.87 -3.23 4.71
CA VAL A 303 -6.45 -3.11 3.32
C VAL A 303 -6.00 -4.47 2.82
N THR A 304 -6.73 -5.03 1.85
CA THR A 304 -6.31 -6.25 1.15
C THR A 304 -5.71 -5.87 -0.19
N VAL A 305 -4.48 -6.30 -0.44
CA VAL A 305 -3.74 -6.09 -1.69
C VAL A 305 -3.61 -7.41 -2.42
N VAL A 306 -4.01 -7.43 -3.69
CA VAL A 306 -3.89 -8.58 -4.61
C VAL A 306 -3.09 -8.12 -5.82
N ILE A 307 -2.02 -8.81 -6.17
CA ILE A 307 -1.16 -8.46 -7.31
C ILE A 307 -1.00 -9.71 -8.16
N ASP A 308 -1.34 -9.60 -9.45
CA ASP A 308 -1.24 -10.71 -10.38
C ASP A 308 -1.29 -10.23 -11.85
N THR A 309 -1.23 -11.15 -12.80
CA THR A 309 -1.49 -10.91 -14.21
C THR A 309 -2.88 -10.31 -14.42
N PRO A 310 -3.10 -9.50 -15.48
CA PRO A 310 -4.40 -8.92 -15.78
C PRO A 310 -5.56 -9.93 -15.88
N ALA A 311 -5.29 -11.14 -16.37
CA ALA A 311 -6.30 -12.20 -16.45
C ALA A 311 -6.74 -12.66 -15.05
N ASN A 312 -5.78 -12.98 -14.18
CA ASN A 312 -6.05 -13.40 -12.81
C ASN A 312 -6.70 -12.27 -11.99
N ILE A 313 -6.34 -11.01 -12.26
CA ILE A 313 -6.98 -9.85 -11.63
C ILE A 313 -8.44 -9.68 -12.08
N ALA A 314 -8.77 -9.93 -13.34
CA ALA A 314 -10.15 -9.89 -13.81
C ALA A 314 -11.02 -10.95 -13.12
N GLU A 315 -10.49 -12.15 -12.90
CA GLU A 315 -11.17 -13.22 -12.15
C GLU A 315 -11.28 -12.89 -10.65
N SER A 316 -10.18 -12.42 -10.05
CA SER A 316 -10.14 -11.97 -8.65
C SER A 316 -11.19 -10.91 -8.39
N PHE A 317 -11.34 -9.97 -9.32
CA PHE A 317 -12.32 -8.90 -9.19
C PHE A 317 -13.75 -9.41 -9.16
N ALA A 318 -14.09 -10.50 -9.86
CA ALA A 318 -15.43 -11.09 -9.77
C ALA A 318 -15.72 -11.61 -8.35
N VAL A 319 -14.75 -12.28 -7.72
CA VAL A 319 -14.84 -12.72 -6.32
C VAL A 319 -14.95 -11.53 -5.38
N ILE A 320 -14.09 -10.52 -5.56
CA ILE A 320 -14.07 -9.32 -4.72
C ILE A 320 -15.38 -8.54 -4.86
N ASP A 321 -15.93 -8.41 -6.06
CA ASP A 321 -17.21 -7.74 -6.32
C ASP A 321 -18.35 -8.37 -5.53
N GLU A 322 -18.41 -9.71 -5.50
CA GLU A 322 -19.40 -10.45 -4.73
C GLU A 322 -19.22 -10.25 -3.22
N VAL A 323 -17.98 -10.41 -2.72
CA VAL A 323 -17.70 -10.31 -1.27
C VAL A 323 -17.92 -8.88 -0.76
N THR A 324 -17.64 -7.87 -1.59
CA THR A 324 -17.82 -6.44 -1.28
C THR A 324 -19.18 -5.90 -1.74
N ARG A 325 -20.23 -6.72 -1.85
CA ARG A 325 -21.53 -6.28 -2.39
C ARG A 325 -22.17 -5.10 -1.62
N HIS A 326 -21.92 -4.97 -0.32
CA HIS A 326 -22.59 -4.00 0.55
C HIS A 326 -21.70 -2.85 1.02
N GLU A 327 -20.39 -3.04 1.05
CA GLU A 327 -19.42 -2.06 1.55
C GLU A 327 -18.07 -2.30 0.89
N GLY A 328 -17.25 -1.25 0.82
CA GLY A 328 -15.86 -1.33 0.45
C GLY A 328 -15.50 -0.39 -0.69
N LEU A 329 -14.26 0.07 -0.68
CA LEU A 329 -13.65 0.81 -1.78
C LEU A 329 -12.66 -0.12 -2.48
N VAL A 330 -12.80 -0.30 -3.78
CA VAL A 330 -11.90 -1.16 -4.57
C VAL A 330 -11.24 -0.33 -5.64
N THR A 331 -9.91 -0.30 -5.65
CA THR A 331 -9.10 0.35 -6.68
C THR A 331 -8.29 -0.67 -7.49
N SER A 332 -8.02 -0.34 -8.75
CA SER A 332 -7.15 -1.09 -9.64
C SER A 332 -6.06 -0.18 -10.22
N GLU A 333 -4.83 -0.68 -10.26
CA GLU A 333 -3.70 0.01 -10.89
C GLU A 333 -2.77 -0.99 -11.60
N MET A 334 -2.06 -0.54 -12.63
CA MET A 334 -1.05 -1.35 -13.30
C MET A 334 0.25 -1.35 -12.49
N VAL A 335 0.88 -2.51 -12.39
CA VAL A 335 2.18 -2.71 -11.75
C VAL A 335 3.22 -3.05 -12.84
N PRO A 336 4.09 -2.09 -13.20
CA PRO A 336 5.03 -2.23 -14.31
C PRO A 336 6.06 -3.36 -14.21
N ALA A 337 6.41 -3.82 -13.01
CA ALA A 337 7.38 -4.89 -12.85
C ALA A 337 7.04 -5.74 -11.64
N LEU A 338 7.26 -7.04 -11.81
CA LEU A 338 7.18 -8.05 -10.77
C LEU A 338 8.43 -8.93 -10.84
N VAL A 339 9.05 -9.22 -9.69
CA VAL A 339 9.98 -10.35 -9.57
C VAL A 339 9.38 -11.31 -8.55
N SER A 340 9.19 -12.56 -8.98
CA SER A 340 8.85 -13.71 -8.16
C SER A 340 9.89 -14.82 -8.44
N ASP A 341 10.14 -15.66 -7.44
CA ASP A 341 11.40 -16.34 -7.08
C ASP A 341 11.98 -17.41 -8.04
N ASP A 342 11.78 -17.31 -9.37
CA ASP A 342 12.35 -18.26 -10.33
C ASP A 342 13.36 -17.62 -11.29
N GLY A 343 14.62 -17.57 -10.83
CA GLY A 343 15.79 -17.78 -11.68
C GLY A 343 16.39 -16.60 -12.45
N ASP A 344 15.73 -15.45 -12.56
CA ASP A 344 16.29 -14.32 -13.30
C ASP A 344 17.15 -13.42 -12.40
N SER A 345 18.45 -13.34 -12.70
CA SER A 345 19.47 -12.65 -11.90
C SER A 345 19.77 -11.23 -12.38
N GLY A 346 18.95 -10.69 -13.28
CA GLY A 346 19.05 -9.32 -13.78
C GLY A 346 18.06 -8.34 -13.12
N PRO A 347 18.28 -7.02 -13.26
CA PRO A 347 17.33 -6.00 -12.83
C PRO A 347 15.93 -6.25 -13.42
N PRO A 348 14.84 -6.00 -12.66
CA PRO A 348 13.50 -6.21 -13.18
C PRO A 348 13.28 -5.30 -14.37
N ARG A 349 12.96 -5.87 -15.52
CA ARG A 349 12.60 -5.06 -16.69
C ARG A 349 11.18 -4.56 -16.50
N MET A 350 11.04 -3.24 -16.30
CA MET A 350 9.73 -2.61 -16.24
C MET A 350 9.03 -2.68 -17.60
N ALA A 351 7.90 -3.37 -17.63
CA ALA A 351 6.91 -3.27 -18.68
C ALA A 351 6.43 -1.82 -18.82
N ARG A 352 6.08 -1.43 -20.05
CA ARG A 352 5.57 -0.08 -20.35
C ARG A 352 4.22 -0.21 -21.02
N HIS A 353 3.19 0.29 -20.36
CA HIS A 353 1.86 0.40 -20.94
C HIS A 353 1.25 1.75 -20.56
N ARG A 354 0.77 2.50 -21.55
CA ARG A 354 0.01 3.74 -21.35
C ARG A 354 -1.46 3.41 -21.55
N TYR A 355 -2.24 3.54 -20.50
CA TYR A 355 -3.70 3.41 -20.52
C TYR A 355 -4.34 4.65 -19.94
#